data_AF-A0A5F0KEZ2-F1
#
_entry.id   AF-A0A5F0KEZ2-F1
#
_cell.length_a   1.000
_cell.length_b   1.000
_cell.length_c   1.000
_cell.angle_alpha   90.00
_cell.angle_beta   90.00
_cell.angle_gamma   90.00
#
_symmetry.space_group_name_H-M   'P 1'
#
loop_
_entity.id
_entity.type
_entity.pdbx_description
1 polymer ?
#
loop_
_entity_poly.entity_id
_entity_poly.type
_entity_poly.pdbx_seq_one_letter_code
_entity_poly.pdbx_strand_id
1 'polypeptide(L)'
;MNATELWQLSPEQFNAWRRENDYPLIWDLLVASLPHFGDWMAEQKIEKSVIFQIGIARFISSRCVLSLCVYMSDDKIRLYETASGALESLRKSGLIRSEIRFEPYCMWLAGKYGKDEVKRVQSLLSVSENNKGEAQVLGRHRLLNIGGVALKSPIISGRLLDFTCLDELSLDGAVNNSKVYLWHCSAKGVRVNGGVIGLDLFDSLLWDHRAWAKKRELALEDGVFQDFTIECEEIRFHSSRAVLKNFNVRAKNFDATMEHTNLDKVQVTYNENGRIDHNEASKLYRNAKRLFSSVGDTVDAGECYYQEKLHEMKALASPRELFRERWLRSGLLSKGWLSLLCYLRCAGKFISFITWGFGERPIRSLLMSMGVILLATLTYFVTPESATHGHLGRSLYFSIVTFVTLGYGDISQTSSPLQLLSAIEAFCGMFLTGLFLAGFASKTKQY
;
A
#
# COMPACT_ATOMS: atom_id res chain seq x y z
N MET A 1 16.34 -2.76 -34.10
CA MET A 1 15.08 -2.09 -34.45
C MET A 1 14.89 -0.89 -33.55
N ASN A 2 14.35 0.20 -34.09
CA ASN A 2 13.98 1.37 -33.29
C ASN A 2 12.60 1.17 -32.62
N ALA A 3 12.21 2.08 -31.72
CA ALA A 3 10.94 2.00 -31.00
C ALA A 3 9.72 1.91 -31.95
N THR A 4 9.68 2.74 -33.00
CA THR A 4 8.57 2.78 -33.97
C THR A 4 8.41 1.45 -34.69
N GLU A 5 9.51 0.84 -35.14
CA GLU A 5 9.51 -0.46 -35.80
C GLU A 5 9.01 -1.58 -34.86
N LEU A 6 9.38 -1.53 -33.58
CA LEU A 6 8.93 -2.52 -32.58
C LEU A 6 7.42 -2.41 -32.29
N TRP A 7 6.86 -1.19 -32.33
CA TRP A 7 5.43 -0.98 -32.16
C TRP A 7 4.59 -1.37 -33.39
N GLN A 8 5.18 -1.43 -34.58
CA GLN A 8 4.53 -1.90 -35.80
C GLN A 8 4.33 -3.43 -35.82
N LEU A 9 5.16 -4.18 -35.09
CA LEU A 9 5.01 -5.64 -34.94
C LEU A 9 3.70 -5.98 -34.23
N SER A 10 3.08 -7.12 -34.57
CA SER A 10 2.02 -7.69 -33.73
C SER A 10 2.57 -8.05 -32.33
N PRO A 11 1.72 -8.17 -31.29
CA PRO A 11 2.18 -8.61 -29.97
C PRO A 11 2.98 -9.93 -30.00
N GLU A 12 2.56 -10.90 -30.82
CA GLU A 12 3.24 -12.19 -30.98
C GLU A 12 4.60 -12.03 -31.66
N GLN A 13 4.69 -11.21 -32.71
CA GLN A 13 5.93 -10.93 -33.43
C GLN A 13 6.91 -10.17 -32.54
N PHE A 14 6.42 -9.20 -31.76
CA PHE A 14 7.22 -8.47 -30.78
C PHE A 14 7.78 -9.41 -29.71
N ASN A 15 6.95 -10.29 -29.16
CA ASN A 15 7.40 -11.27 -28.17
C ASN A 15 8.39 -12.28 -28.77
N ALA A 16 8.19 -12.74 -30.00
CA ALA A 16 9.15 -13.58 -30.71
C ALA A 16 10.50 -12.87 -30.87
N TRP A 17 10.48 -11.61 -31.31
CA TRP A 17 11.68 -10.79 -31.43
C TRP A 17 12.41 -10.64 -30.09
N ARG A 18 11.68 -10.39 -28.99
CA ARG A 18 12.29 -10.29 -27.64
C ARG A 18 12.95 -11.61 -27.22
N ARG A 19 12.32 -12.76 -27.47
CA ARG A 19 12.87 -14.08 -27.13
C ARG A 19 14.19 -14.39 -27.85
N GLU A 20 14.36 -13.86 -29.05
CA GLU A 20 15.55 -14.07 -29.86
C GLU A 20 16.66 -13.05 -29.60
N ASN A 21 16.30 -11.78 -29.34
CA ASN A 21 17.26 -10.66 -29.37
C ASN A 21 17.50 -9.99 -28.01
N ASP A 22 16.54 -10.05 -27.09
CA ASP A 22 16.55 -9.25 -25.85
C ASP A 22 16.65 -10.12 -24.60
N TYR A 23 15.71 -11.05 -24.42
CA TYR A 23 15.66 -11.96 -23.28
C TYR A 23 16.91 -12.81 -23.06
N PRO A 24 17.64 -13.31 -24.08
CA PRO A 24 18.91 -14.00 -23.87
C PRO A 24 19.92 -13.13 -23.12
N LEU A 25 20.03 -11.84 -23.46
CA LEU A 25 20.96 -10.91 -22.83
C LEU A 25 20.60 -10.67 -21.36
N ILE A 26 19.31 -10.43 -21.08
CA ILE A 26 18.81 -10.25 -19.72
C ILE A 26 19.05 -11.52 -18.89
N TRP A 27 18.75 -12.68 -19.46
CA TRP A 27 18.90 -13.97 -18.80
C TRP A 27 20.35 -14.25 -18.39
N ASP A 28 21.30 -14.08 -19.30
CA ASP A 28 22.70 -14.35 -19.03
C ASP A 28 23.25 -13.43 -17.92
N LEU A 29 22.76 -12.19 -17.87
CA LEU A 29 23.08 -11.26 -16.80
C LEU A 29 22.45 -11.65 -15.46
N LEU A 30 21.22 -12.15 -15.45
CA LEU A 30 20.57 -12.65 -14.24
C LEU A 30 21.34 -13.86 -13.69
N VAL A 31 21.68 -14.83 -14.54
CA VAL A 31 22.50 -15.99 -14.16
C VAL A 31 23.85 -15.55 -13.58
N ALA A 32 24.49 -14.54 -14.16
CA ALA A 32 25.79 -14.06 -13.71
C ALA A 32 25.74 -13.18 -12.45
N SER A 33 24.62 -12.51 -12.17
CA SER A 33 24.54 -11.47 -11.12
C SER A 33 23.72 -11.91 -9.91
N LEU A 34 22.79 -12.85 -10.07
CA LEU A 34 21.91 -13.30 -9.00
C LEU A 34 22.51 -14.51 -8.26
N PRO A 35 22.63 -14.47 -6.92
CA PRO A 35 23.20 -15.57 -6.15
C PRO A 35 22.32 -16.82 -6.21
N HIS A 36 22.91 -18.01 -6.30
CA HIS A 36 22.17 -19.28 -6.27
C HIS A 36 21.09 -19.45 -7.36
N PHE A 37 21.18 -18.69 -8.46
CA PHE A 37 20.20 -18.75 -9.54
C PHE A 37 20.12 -20.13 -10.20
N GLY A 38 21.26 -20.79 -10.36
CA GLY A 38 21.33 -22.17 -10.89
C GLY A 38 20.65 -23.19 -9.97
N ASP A 39 20.83 -23.04 -8.65
CA ASP A 39 20.21 -23.91 -7.64
C ASP A 39 18.67 -23.77 -7.68
N TRP A 40 18.17 -22.53 -7.80
CA TRP A 40 16.75 -22.26 -7.97
C TRP A 40 16.18 -22.94 -9.23
N MET A 41 16.84 -22.80 -10.37
CA MET A 41 16.41 -23.43 -11.63
C MET A 41 16.38 -24.96 -11.52
N ALA A 42 17.40 -25.56 -10.89
CA ALA A 42 17.49 -27.01 -10.71
C ALA A 42 16.37 -27.56 -9.82
N GLU A 43 15.97 -26.81 -8.79
CA GLU A 43 14.95 -27.23 -7.84
C GLU A 43 13.52 -27.00 -8.34
N GLN A 44 13.24 -25.85 -8.95
CA GLN A 44 11.90 -25.52 -9.45
C GLN A 44 11.58 -26.26 -10.76
N LYS A 45 12.58 -26.77 -11.48
CA LYS A 45 12.43 -27.57 -12.71
C LYS A 45 11.61 -26.87 -13.80
N ILE A 46 11.78 -25.56 -13.94
CA ILE A 46 11.12 -24.75 -14.96
C ILE A 46 12.07 -24.60 -16.14
N GLU A 47 11.58 -24.86 -17.34
CA GLU A 47 12.37 -24.63 -18.54
C GLU A 47 12.52 -23.14 -18.86
N LYS A 48 13.72 -22.75 -19.32
CA LYS A 48 14.02 -21.37 -19.78
C LYS A 48 13.05 -20.91 -20.88
N SER A 49 12.66 -21.81 -21.78
CA SER A 49 11.70 -21.57 -22.87
C SER A 49 10.34 -21.07 -22.36
N VAL A 50 9.83 -21.67 -21.28
CA VAL A 50 8.56 -21.31 -20.64
C VAL A 50 8.63 -19.93 -20.00
N ILE A 51 9.73 -19.63 -19.32
CA ILE A 51 9.97 -18.30 -18.74
C ILE A 51 9.96 -17.24 -19.85
N PHE A 52 10.65 -17.51 -20.95
CA PHE A 52 10.71 -16.60 -22.10
C PHE A 52 9.36 -16.41 -22.81
N GLN A 53 8.47 -17.40 -22.75
CA GLN A 53 7.13 -17.28 -23.34
C GLN A 53 6.18 -16.38 -22.53
N ILE A 54 6.38 -16.31 -21.20
CA ILE A 54 5.47 -15.62 -20.28
C ILE A 54 6.03 -14.28 -19.78
N GLY A 55 7.35 -14.12 -19.79
CA GLY A 55 8.06 -12.95 -19.28
C GLY A 55 8.90 -13.28 -18.05
N ILE A 56 10.11 -12.74 -17.99
CA ILE A 56 11.12 -13.09 -16.98
C ILE A 56 10.76 -12.54 -15.61
N ALA A 57 10.32 -11.27 -15.54
CA ALA A 57 10.25 -10.54 -14.28
C ALA A 57 9.36 -11.20 -13.21
N ARG A 58 8.23 -11.80 -13.63
CA ARG A 58 7.29 -12.47 -12.70
C ARG A 58 7.87 -13.73 -12.07
N PHE A 59 8.69 -14.50 -12.79
CA PHE A 59 9.38 -15.66 -12.21
C PHE A 59 10.45 -15.26 -11.20
N ILE A 60 10.97 -14.03 -11.33
CA ILE A 60 12.01 -13.54 -10.43
C ILE A 60 11.42 -12.87 -9.20
N SER A 61 10.50 -11.92 -9.39
CA SER A 61 10.17 -10.92 -8.38
C SER A 61 8.79 -11.08 -7.73
N SER A 62 7.97 -12.04 -8.18
CA SER A 62 6.66 -12.27 -7.57
C SER A 62 6.79 -12.67 -6.09
N ARG A 63 5.89 -12.14 -5.26
CA ARG A 63 5.85 -12.36 -3.81
C ARG A 63 4.93 -13.49 -3.36
N CYS A 64 4.44 -14.29 -4.31
CA CYS A 64 3.49 -15.36 -4.07
C CYS A 64 3.88 -16.59 -4.89
N VAL A 65 3.47 -17.78 -4.42
CA VAL A 65 3.66 -19.03 -5.15
C VAL A 65 2.87 -18.98 -6.44
N LEU A 66 3.48 -19.38 -7.54
CA LEU A 66 2.87 -19.33 -8.86
C LEU A 66 2.53 -20.73 -9.38
N SER A 67 1.49 -20.81 -10.19
CA SER A 67 1.05 -22.01 -10.88
C SER A 67 1.11 -21.80 -12.40
N LEU A 68 1.89 -22.63 -13.09
CA LEU A 68 1.85 -22.79 -14.54
C LEU A 68 0.74 -23.76 -14.89
N CYS A 69 -0.22 -23.29 -15.67
CA CYS A 69 -1.37 -24.08 -16.09
C CYS A 69 -1.36 -24.26 -17.61
N VAL A 70 -1.45 -25.51 -18.05
CA VAL A 70 -1.68 -25.86 -19.46
C VAL A 70 -3.15 -26.14 -19.65
N TYR A 71 -3.78 -25.51 -20.64
CA TYR A 71 -5.21 -25.62 -20.88
C TYR A 71 -5.51 -26.78 -21.83
N MET A 72 -6.66 -27.43 -21.62
CA MET A 72 -7.14 -28.50 -22.50
C MET A 72 -7.45 -28.02 -23.93
N SER A 73 -7.77 -26.73 -24.09
CA SER A 73 -8.30 -26.18 -25.35
C SER A 73 -7.23 -25.79 -26.37
N ASP A 74 -6.09 -25.27 -25.92
CA ASP A 74 -5.12 -24.61 -26.80
C ASP A 74 -3.66 -24.92 -26.47
N ASP A 75 -3.41 -25.81 -25.51
CA ASP A 75 -2.07 -26.14 -24.98
C ASP A 75 -1.24 -24.90 -24.58
N LYS A 76 -1.87 -23.72 -24.43
CA LYS A 76 -1.16 -22.50 -24.04
C LYS A 76 -0.89 -22.52 -22.55
N ILE A 77 0.34 -22.19 -22.21
CA ILE A 77 0.79 -22.05 -20.83
C ILE A 77 0.34 -20.68 -20.32
N ARG A 78 -0.33 -20.67 -19.18
CA ARG A 78 -0.77 -19.46 -18.48
C ARG A 78 -0.27 -19.48 -17.04
N LEU A 79 0.12 -18.31 -16.54
CA LEU A 79 0.73 -18.14 -15.23
C LEU A 79 -0.24 -17.43 -14.26
N TYR A 80 -0.62 -18.14 -13.20
CA TYR A 80 -1.53 -17.66 -12.17
C TYR A 80 -0.87 -17.62 -10.80
N GLU A 81 -1.35 -16.74 -9.92
CA GLU A 81 -1.05 -16.86 -8.50
C GLU A 81 -1.81 -18.06 -7.93
N THR A 82 -1.12 -18.91 -7.17
CA THR A 82 -1.67 -20.20 -6.69
C THR A 82 -2.92 -20.02 -5.83
N ALA A 83 -2.95 -18.91 -5.07
CA ALA A 83 -4.04 -18.52 -4.17
C ALA A 83 -5.13 -17.66 -4.84
N SER A 84 -5.04 -17.40 -6.15
CA SER A 84 -6.05 -16.58 -6.83
C SER A 84 -7.39 -17.31 -6.95
N GLY A 85 -8.49 -16.58 -6.65
CA GLY A 85 -9.85 -17.11 -6.86
C GLY A 85 -10.16 -17.45 -8.31
N ALA A 86 -9.47 -16.78 -9.26
CA ALA A 86 -9.54 -17.12 -10.68
C ALA A 86 -9.01 -18.54 -10.95
N LEU A 87 -7.85 -18.90 -10.38
CA LEU A 87 -7.31 -20.24 -10.51
C LEU A 87 -8.16 -21.30 -9.81
N GLU A 88 -8.73 -20.98 -8.63
CA GLU A 88 -9.66 -21.88 -7.96
C GLU A 88 -10.90 -22.18 -8.82
N SER A 89 -11.44 -21.16 -9.47
CA SER A 89 -12.57 -21.32 -10.41
C SER A 89 -12.19 -22.18 -11.62
N LEU A 90 -10.96 -22.02 -12.14
CA LEU A 90 -10.45 -22.83 -13.25
C LEU A 90 -10.18 -24.30 -12.87
N ARG A 91 -9.76 -24.55 -11.62
CA ARG A 91 -9.63 -25.91 -11.09
C ARG A 91 -11.00 -26.59 -11.01
N LYS A 92 -12.04 -25.86 -10.57
CA LYS A 92 -13.43 -26.36 -10.49
C LYS A 92 -14.04 -26.64 -11.86
N SER A 93 -13.67 -25.87 -12.89
CA SER A 93 -14.20 -26.07 -14.24
C SER A 93 -13.56 -27.22 -15.02
N GLY A 94 -12.46 -27.81 -14.52
CA GLY A 94 -11.78 -28.92 -15.18
C GLY A 94 -11.08 -28.56 -16.50
N LEU A 95 -10.82 -27.27 -16.75
CA LEU A 95 -10.19 -26.79 -17.99
C LEU A 95 -8.65 -26.93 -18.01
N ILE A 96 -8.05 -27.25 -16.86
CA ILE A 96 -6.60 -27.37 -16.68
C ILE A 96 -6.16 -28.81 -16.96
N ARG A 97 -5.32 -29.00 -17.98
CA ARG A 97 -4.70 -30.29 -18.33
C ARG A 97 -3.60 -30.67 -17.34
N SER A 98 -2.74 -29.71 -17.00
CA SER A 98 -1.66 -29.91 -16.03
C SER A 98 -1.34 -28.60 -15.30
N GLU A 99 -1.03 -28.72 -14.01
CA GLU A 99 -0.63 -27.60 -13.14
C GLU A 99 0.76 -27.91 -12.55
N ILE A 100 1.72 -27.00 -12.74
CA ILE A 100 3.03 -27.05 -12.08
C ILE A 100 3.12 -25.86 -11.13
N ARG A 101 3.28 -26.14 -9.84
CA ARG A 101 3.46 -25.13 -8.80
C ARG A 101 4.94 -24.90 -8.55
N PHE A 102 5.34 -23.64 -8.42
CA PHE A 102 6.73 -23.27 -8.15
C PHE A 102 6.83 -21.98 -7.34
N GLU A 103 7.97 -21.81 -6.69
CA GLU A 103 8.31 -20.59 -5.96
C GLU A 103 9.14 -19.64 -6.84
N PRO A 104 8.71 -18.38 -7.03
CA PRO A 104 9.52 -17.37 -7.68
C PRO A 104 10.87 -17.19 -6.99
N TYR A 105 11.90 -16.79 -7.74
CA TYR A 105 13.28 -16.72 -7.25
C TYR A 105 13.43 -15.93 -5.95
N CYS A 106 12.89 -14.70 -5.86
CA CYS A 106 12.99 -13.89 -4.64
C CYS A 106 12.27 -14.53 -3.44
N MET A 107 11.16 -15.24 -3.67
CA MET A 107 10.43 -15.94 -2.61
C MET A 107 11.21 -17.16 -2.11
N TRP A 108 11.73 -17.96 -3.04
CA TRP A 108 12.59 -19.10 -2.75
C TRP A 108 13.86 -18.68 -2.00
N LEU A 109 14.50 -17.58 -2.44
CA LEU A 109 15.72 -17.04 -1.83
C LEU A 109 15.45 -16.56 -0.40
N ALA A 110 14.31 -15.90 -0.15
CA ALA A 110 13.89 -15.53 1.21
C ALA A 110 13.71 -16.76 2.11
N GLY A 111 13.15 -17.84 1.58
CA GLY A 111 12.92 -19.08 2.33
C GLY A 111 14.21 -19.78 2.75
N LYS A 112 15.22 -19.80 1.86
CA LYS A 112 16.49 -20.52 2.11
C LYS A 112 17.59 -19.69 2.76
N TYR A 113 17.72 -18.42 2.37
CA TYR A 113 18.85 -17.57 2.73
C TYR A 113 18.44 -16.30 3.52
N GLY A 114 17.14 -16.12 3.74
CA GLY A 114 16.60 -15.03 4.55
C GLY A 114 16.34 -13.74 3.77
N LYS A 115 15.69 -12.79 4.44
CA LYS A 115 15.16 -11.56 3.82
C LYS A 115 16.24 -10.55 3.42
N ASP A 116 17.42 -10.60 4.02
CA ASP A 116 18.47 -9.61 3.74
C ASP A 116 19.17 -9.87 2.39
N GLU A 117 19.34 -11.12 1.99
CA GLU A 117 19.81 -11.47 0.63
C GLU A 117 18.80 -11.02 -0.44
N VAL A 118 17.50 -11.17 -0.17
CA VAL A 118 16.46 -10.68 -1.09
C VAL A 118 16.51 -9.16 -1.25
N LYS A 119 16.76 -8.41 -0.18
CA LYS A 119 16.91 -6.94 -0.30
C LYS A 119 18.09 -6.57 -1.18
N ARG A 120 19.21 -7.30 -1.09
CA ARG A 120 20.38 -7.07 -1.97
C ARG A 120 20.02 -7.33 -3.43
N VAL A 121 19.34 -8.45 -3.69
CA VAL A 121 18.82 -8.78 -5.03
C VAL A 121 17.85 -7.72 -5.55
N GLN A 122 16.89 -7.28 -4.74
CA GLN A 122 15.93 -6.23 -5.12
C GLN A 122 16.67 -4.93 -5.48
N SER A 123 17.69 -4.56 -4.70
CA SER A 123 18.52 -3.40 -5.02
C SER A 123 19.29 -3.56 -6.35
N LEU A 124 19.64 -4.78 -6.76
CA LEU A 124 20.29 -5.04 -8.05
C LEU A 124 19.29 -5.00 -9.22
N LEU A 125 18.07 -5.48 -8.99
CA LEU A 125 16.99 -5.51 -9.99
C LEU A 125 16.30 -4.16 -10.17
N SER A 126 16.41 -3.27 -9.18
CA SER A 126 15.84 -1.93 -9.27
C SER A 126 16.46 -1.17 -10.44
N VAL A 127 15.59 -0.53 -11.23
CA VAL A 127 16.01 0.24 -12.40
C VAL A 127 16.70 1.51 -11.94
N SER A 128 17.86 1.79 -12.54
CA SER A 128 18.66 2.98 -12.30
C SER A 128 18.94 3.70 -13.62
N GLU A 129 19.47 4.92 -13.54
CA GLU A 129 19.91 5.65 -14.73
C GLU A 129 21.43 5.75 -14.77
N ASN A 130 21.99 5.62 -15.98
CA ASN A 130 23.40 5.92 -16.19
C ASN A 130 23.66 7.43 -16.29
N ASN A 131 24.94 7.82 -16.43
CA ASN A 131 25.34 9.23 -16.56
C ASN A 131 24.74 9.95 -17.78
N LYS A 132 24.19 9.22 -18.76
CA LYS A 132 23.52 9.75 -19.95
C LYS A 132 22.00 9.84 -19.79
N GLY A 133 21.44 9.42 -18.65
CA GLY A 133 19.99 9.35 -18.43
C GLY A 133 19.31 8.17 -19.12
N GLU A 134 20.07 7.14 -19.51
CA GLU A 134 19.50 5.90 -20.05
C GLU A 134 19.16 4.95 -18.89
N ALA A 135 17.94 4.42 -18.88
CA ALA A 135 17.49 3.44 -17.91
C ALA A 135 18.25 2.11 -18.08
N GLN A 136 18.69 1.56 -16.95
CA GLN A 136 19.45 0.32 -16.88
C GLN A 136 19.09 -0.51 -15.64
N VAL A 137 19.27 -1.83 -15.75
CA VAL A 137 19.09 -2.80 -14.66
C VAL A 137 20.40 -3.53 -14.38
N LEU A 138 20.54 -4.13 -13.19
CA LEU A 138 21.77 -4.82 -12.75
C LEU A 138 23.02 -3.92 -12.82
N GLY A 139 22.83 -2.59 -12.73
CA GLY A 139 23.88 -1.57 -12.80
C GLY A 139 24.60 -1.41 -14.14
N ARG A 140 24.26 -2.20 -15.17
CA ARG A 140 25.02 -2.23 -16.45
C ARG A 140 24.21 -2.49 -17.71
N HIS A 141 23.02 -3.08 -17.61
CA HIS A 141 22.25 -3.50 -18.77
C HIS A 141 21.22 -2.45 -19.14
N ARG A 142 21.36 -1.85 -20.31
CA ARG A 142 20.41 -0.86 -20.82
C ARG A 142 19.09 -1.54 -21.16
N LEU A 143 18.00 -0.97 -20.68
CA LEU A 143 16.67 -1.47 -21.00
C LEU A 143 16.35 -1.23 -22.48
N LEU A 144 15.60 -2.16 -23.08
CA LEU A 144 15.11 -2.02 -24.46
C LEU A 144 14.23 -0.77 -24.56
N ASN A 145 14.65 0.22 -25.33
CA ASN A 145 13.90 1.46 -25.50
C ASN A 145 12.78 1.31 -26.55
N ILE A 146 11.55 1.41 -26.06
CA ILE A 146 10.30 1.44 -26.82
C ILE A 146 9.49 2.72 -26.52
N GLY A 147 10.10 3.69 -25.82
CA GLY A 147 9.53 5.00 -25.50
C GLY A 147 9.84 6.06 -26.55
N GLY A 148 9.52 7.32 -26.23
CA GLY A 148 9.77 8.49 -27.08
C GLY A 148 8.92 8.55 -28.35
N VAL A 149 7.85 7.73 -28.42
CA VAL A 149 6.96 7.64 -29.57
C VAL A 149 5.52 7.94 -29.17
N ALA A 150 4.74 8.46 -30.11
CA ALA A 150 3.31 8.67 -29.95
C ALA A 150 2.54 7.70 -30.85
N LEU A 151 1.64 6.92 -30.26
CA LEU A 151 0.93 5.83 -30.92
C LEU A 151 -0.56 6.08 -30.88
N LYS A 152 -1.22 5.87 -32.03
CA LYS A 152 -2.68 5.92 -32.16
C LYS A 152 -3.25 4.51 -32.21
N SER A 153 -4.17 4.24 -31.31
CA SER A 153 -4.83 2.95 -31.09
C SER A 153 -3.88 1.73 -31.03
N PRO A 154 -2.76 1.79 -30.29
CA PRO A 154 -1.85 0.65 -30.20
C PRO A 154 -2.48 -0.51 -29.44
N ILE A 155 -2.23 -1.74 -29.90
CA ILE A 155 -2.53 -2.96 -29.13
C ILE A 155 -1.40 -3.18 -28.13
N ILE A 156 -1.70 -2.98 -26.85
CA ILE A 156 -0.75 -3.20 -25.74
C ILE A 156 -0.94 -4.56 -25.07
N SER A 157 -2.12 -5.15 -25.19
CA SER A 157 -2.41 -6.49 -24.66
C SER A 157 -1.48 -7.55 -25.26
N GLY A 158 -1.08 -8.50 -24.42
CA GLY A 158 -0.25 -9.63 -24.83
C GLY A 158 1.21 -9.31 -25.11
N ARG A 159 1.63 -8.05 -25.13
CA ARG A 159 3.06 -7.68 -25.23
C ARG A 159 3.76 -7.94 -23.89
N LEU A 160 4.91 -8.60 -23.94
CA LEU A 160 5.78 -8.74 -22.78
C LEU A 160 6.62 -7.47 -22.65
N LEU A 161 6.32 -6.63 -21.65
CA LEU A 161 6.93 -5.30 -21.50
C LEU A 161 7.85 -5.19 -20.27
N ASP A 162 8.13 -6.29 -19.59
CA ASP A 162 9.09 -6.35 -18.48
C ASP A 162 10.51 -5.99 -18.92
N PHE A 163 11.28 -5.29 -18.08
CA PHE A 163 12.63 -4.84 -18.42
C PHE A 163 12.71 -3.97 -19.69
N THR A 164 11.75 -3.06 -19.89
CA THR A 164 11.76 -2.12 -21.02
C THR A 164 11.80 -0.66 -20.56
N CYS A 165 12.26 0.23 -21.44
CA CYS A 165 12.18 1.67 -21.26
C CYS A 165 11.05 2.22 -22.14
N LEU A 166 10.03 2.77 -21.49
CA LEU A 166 8.80 3.35 -22.05
C LEU A 166 8.76 4.87 -21.86
N ASP A 167 9.88 5.48 -21.49
CA ASP A 167 9.95 6.91 -21.17
C ASP A 167 9.36 7.76 -22.31
N GLU A 168 8.54 8.76 -21.97
CA GLU A 168 7.87 9.68 -22.91
C GLU A 168 6.97 8.98 -23.95
N LEU A 169 6.54 7.73 -23.71
CA LEU A 169 5.55 7.05 -24.55
C LEU A 169 4.18 7.72 -24.43
N SER A 170 3.56 8.05 -25.55
CA SER A 170 2.20 8.58 -25.62
C SER A 170 1.28 7.57 -26.29
N LEU A 171 0.28 7.10 -25.56
CA LEU A 171 -0.74 6.17 -26.04
C LEU A 171 -2.05 6.92 -26.19
N ASP A 172 -2.62 6.93 -27.39
CA ASP A 172 -3.92 7.55 -27.69
C ASP A 172 -4.91 6.47 -28.14
N GLY A 173 -5.90 6.17 -27.31
CA GLY A 173 -6.92 5.15 -27.57
C GLY A 173 -6.40 3.71 -27.57
N ALA A 174 -5.47 3.37 -26.67
CA ALA A 174 -4.86 2.04 -26.60
C ALA A 174 -5.89 0.91 -26.43
N VAL A 175 -5.70 -0.18 -27.17
CA VAL A 175 -6.54 -1.38 -27.08
C VAL A 175 -5.92 -2.35 -26.08
N ASN A 176 -6.64 -2.62 -24.99
CA ASN A 176 -6.24 -3.59 -23.99
C ASN A 176 -7.40 -4.47 -23.52
N ASN A 177 -7.17 -5.77 -23.49
CA ASN A 177 -8.12 -6.79 -23.02
C ASN A 177 -7.49 -7.79 -22.04
N SER A 178 -6.23 -7.60 -21.64
CA SER A 178 -5.53 -8.47 -20.71
C SER A 178 -4.60 -7.67 -19.80
N LYS A 179 -4.17 -8.31 -18.71
CA LYS A 179 -3.28 -7.66 -17.74
C LYS A 179 -1.89 -7.47 -18.36
N VAL A 180 -1.41 -6.23 -18.39
CA VAL A 180 -0.10 -5.81 -18.90
C VAL A 180 0.83 -5.58 -17.72
N TYR A 181 2.01 -6.21 -17.77
CA TYR A 181 3.00 -6.15 -16.69
C TYR A 181 4.17 -5.24 -17.10
N LEU A 182 4.34 -4.14 -16.36
CA LEU A 182 5.45 -3.20 -16.47
C LEU A 182 6.36 -3.37 -15.24
N TRP A 183 7.08 -4.49 -15.20
CA TRP A 183 7.93 -4.88 -14.09
C TRP A 183 9.39 -4.58 -14.40
N HIS A 184 10.10 -3.91 -13.49
CA HIS A 184 11.48 -3.49 -13.67
C HIS A 184 11.68 -2.63 -14.93
N CYS A 185 10.77 -1.68 -15.15
CA CYS A 185 10.75 -0.80 -16.31
C CYS A 185 11.12 0.65 -15.93
N SER A 186 11.45 1.44 -16.95
CA SER A 186 11.36 2.90 -16.85
C SER A 186 10.14 3.36 -17.64
N ALA A 187 9.26 4.14 -17.03
CA ALA A 187 8.01 4.61 -17.61
C ALA A 187 7.77 6.09 -17.24
N LYS A 188 8.82 6.90 -17.30
CA LYS A 188 8.80 8.31 -16.93
C LYS A 188 8.11 9.13 -18.01
N GLY A 189 7.12 9.94 -17.65
CA GLY A 189 6.40 10.77 -18.61
C GLY A 189 5.53 9.97 -19.60
N VAL A 190 5.15 8.74 -19.25
CA VAL A 190 4.16 7.98 -20.02
C VAL A 190 2.82 8.69 -19.95
N ARG A 191 2.18 8.87 -21.09
CA ARG A 191 0.84 9.49 -21.19
C ARG A 191 -0.11 8.51 -21.84
N VAL A 192 -1.25 8.31 -21.20
CA VAL A 192 -2.31 7.44 -21.70
C VAL A 192 -3.57 8.28 -21.82
N ASN A 193 -3.96 8.54 -23.06
CA ASN A 193 -5.24 9.16 -23.40
C ASN A 193 -6.20 8.04 -23.85
N GLY A 194 -7.37 7.98 -23.23
CA GLY A 194 -8.33 6.89 -23.42
C GLY A 194 -8.15 5.76 -22.41
N GLY A 195 -9.26 5.06 -22.13
CA GLY A 195 -9.31 4.06 -21.06
C GLY A 195 -8.43 2.84 -21.30
N VAL A 196 -7.81 2.33 -20.23
CA VAL A 196 -6.99 1.11 -20.23
C VAL A 196 -7.38 0.25 -19.02
N ILE A 197 -7.34 -1.07 -19.20
CA ILE A 197 -7.68 -2.04 -18.14
C ILE A 197 -6.46 -2.88 -17.81
N GLY A 198 -6.24 -3.22 -16.54
CA GLY A 198 -5.28 -4.24 -16.13
C GLY A 198 -3.82 -3.83 -16.33
N LEU A 199 -3.38 -2.78 -15.65
CA LEU A 199 -1.97 -2.37 -15.65
C LEU A 199 -1.31 -2.76 -14.32
N ASP A 200 -0.19 -3.48 -14.37
CA ASP A 200 0.55 -3.93 -13.19
C ASP A 200 1.98 -3.42 -13.24
N LEU A 201 2.32 -2.49 -12.36
CA LEU A 201 3.65 -1.90 -12.26
C LEU A 201 4.32 -2.37 -10.99
N PHE A 202 5.52 -2.90 -11.12
CA PHE A 202 6.30 -3.39 -9.99
C PHE A 202 7.76 -2.95 -10.15
N ASP A 203 8.29 -2.28 -9.12
CA ASP A 203 9.68 -1.83 -9.05
C ASP A 203 10.15 -1.09 -10.32
N SER A 204 9.27 -0.23 -10.84
CA SER A 204 9.47 0.54 -12.06
C SER A 204 9.65 2.03 -11.76
N LEU A 205 10.53 2.70 -12.51
CA LEU A 205 10.76 4.15 -12.41
C LEU A 205 9.64 4.92 -13.11
N LEU A 206 8.85 5.67 -12.35
CA LEU A 206 7.70 6.43 -12.86
C LEU A 206 7.91 7.95 -12.84
N TRP A 207 8.99 8.41 -12.21
CA TRP A 207 9.21 9.83 -11.93
C TRP A 207 10.69 10.20 -12.09
N ASP A 208 10.93 11.45 -12.51
CA ASP A 208 12.26 12.03 -12.66
C ASP A 208 12.43 13.24 -11.73
N HIS A 209 13.33 13.14 -10.74
CA HIS A 209 13.64 14.25 -9.82
C HIS A 209 14.47 15.36 -10.47
N ARG A 210 15.14 15.10 -11.60
CA ARG A 210 16.17 15.98 -12.17
C ARG A 210 15.63 16.93 -13.24
N ALA A 211 14.42 16.72 -13.73
CA ALA A 211 13.84 17.51 -14.81
C ALA A 211 13.02 18.71 -14.30
N TRP A 212 13.67 19.80 -13.91
CA TRP A 212 12.97 21.04 -13.47
C TRP A 212 12.18 21.71 -14.59
N ALA A 213 12.52 21.44 -15.87
CA ALA A 213 11.89 22.07 -17.03
C ALA A 213 10.61 21.35 -17.53
N LYS A 214 10.47 20.04 -17.28
CA LYS A 214 9.32 19.24 -17.75
C LYS A 214 9.00 18.16 -16.72
N LYS A 215 7.81 18.21 -16.11
CA LYS A 215 7.33 17.14 -15.24
C LYS A 215 7.18 15.86 -16.07
N ARG A 216 7.94 14.82 -15.74
CA ARG A 216 7.86 13.49 -16.35
C ARG A 216 7.13 12.55 -15.41
N GLU A 217 5.84 12.81 -15.22
CA GLU A 217 4.94 11.97 -14.43
C GLU A 217 4.04 11.13 -15.34
N LEU A 218 3.54 10.02 -14.82
CA LEU A 218 2.52 9.23 -15.49
C LEU A 218 1.25 10.09 -15.64
N ALA A 219 0.71 10.25 -16.85
CA ALA A 219 -0.55 10.97 -17.08
C ALA A 219 -1.63 10.01 -17.57
N LEU A 220 -2.78 10.04 -16.90
CA LEU A 220 -3.98 9.26 -17.22
C LEU A 220 -5.11 10.25 -17.59
N GLU A 221 -5.45 10.33 -18.87
CA GLU A 221 -6.32 11.38 -19.40
C GLU A 221 -7.51 10.78 -20.16
N ASP A 222 -8.67 11.43 -20.05
CA ASP A 222 -9.84 11.23 -20.93
C ASP A 222 -10.28 9.75 -21.04
N GLY A 223 -10.42 9.05 -19.92
CA GLY A 223 -10.71 7.62 -19.96
C GLY A 223 -11.08 6.95 -18.64
N VAL A 224 -11.43 5.67 -18.73
CA VAL A 224 -11.65 4.80 -17.57
C VAL A 224 -10.42 3.90 -17.41
N PHE A 225 -9.75 4.02 -16.27
CA PHE A 225 -8.57 3.23 -15.92
C PHE A 225 -8.95 2.23 -14.84
N GLN A 226 -9.00 0.95 -15.21
CA GLN A 226 -9.54 -0.10 -14.36
C GLN A 226 -8.49 -1.16 -14.01
N ASP A 227 -8.51 -1.66 -12.76
CA ASP A 227 -7.70 -2.79 -12.28
C ASP A 227 -6.19 -2.50 -12.36
N PHE A 228 -5.78 -1.33 -11.87
CA PHE A 228 -4.38 -0.92 -11.82
C PHE A 228 -3.78 -1.34 -10.48
N THR A 229 -2.60 -1.97 -10.53
CA THR A 229 -1.81 -2.32 -9.35
C THR A 229 -0.43 -1.71 -9.50
N ILE A 230 -0.06 -0.82 -8.60
CA ILE A 230 1.22 -0.10 -8.64
C ILE A 230 1.97 -0.38 -7.34
N GLU A 231 3.07 -1.11 -7.44
CA GLU A 231 3.99 -1.39 -6.35
C GLU A 231 5.39 -0.86 -6.70
N CYS A 232 5.60 0.44 -6.49
CA CYS A 232 6.86 1.13 -6.76
C CYS A 232 7.36 1.85 -5.51
N GLU A 233 8.64 2.21 -5.43
CA GLU A 233 9.14 2.98 -4.28
C GLU A 233 8.50 4.38 -4.22
N GLU A 234 8.45 5.05 -5.36
CA GLU A 234 7.90 6.38 -5.50
C GLU A 234 6.93 6.41 -6.67
N ILE A 235 5.79 7.07 -6.45
CA ILE A 235 4.80 7.30 -7.49
C ILE A 235 4.38 8.76 -7.47
N ARG A 236 4.45 9.35 -8.67
CA ARG A 236 3.82 10.62 -8.97
C ARG A 236 3.03 10.48 -10.25
N PHE A 237 1.75 10.84 -10.23
CA PHE A 237 0.93 10.81 -11.43
C PHE A 237 -0.08 11.94 -11.50
N HIS A 238 -0.47 12.25 -12.72
CA HIS A 238 -1.50 13.21 -13.06
C HIS A 238 -2.70 12.48 -13.66
N SER A 239 -3.90 12.86 -13.26
CA SER A 239 -5.15 12.34 -13.80
C SER A 239 -6.09 13.48 -14.16
N SER A 240 -6.63 13.48 -15.37
CA SER A 240 -7.56 14.52 -15.84
C SER A 240 -8.74 13.94 -16.60
N ARG A 241 -9.96 14.35 -16.25
CA ARG A 241 -11.22 13.90 -16.89
C ARG A 241 -11.30 12.37 -16.99
N ALA A 242 -10.97 11.69 -15.89
CA ALA A 242 -10.80 10.24 -15.86
C ALA A 242 -11.61 9.58 -14.75
N VAL A 243 -11.81 8.26 -14.86
CA VAL A 243 -12.36 7.43 -13.79
C VAL A 243 -11.32 6.40 -13.40
N LEU A 244 -10.86 6.40 -12.15
CA LEU A 244 -9.95 5.40 -11.61
C LEU A 244 -10.74 4.35 -10.84
N LYS A 245 -10.72 3.11 -11.32
CA LYS A 245 -11.49 2.00 -10.75
C LYS A 245 -10.60 0.85 -10.33
N ASN A 246 -10.79 0.34 -9.10
CA ASN A 246 -9.95 -0.73 -8.53
C ASN A 246 -8.45 -0.38 -8.64
N PHE A 247 -8.11 0.83 -8.21
CA PHE A 247 -6.76 1.39 -8.35
C PHE A 247 -5.98 1.21 -7.05
N ASN A 248 -5.04 0.27 -7.05
CA ASN A 248 -4.28 -0.10 -5.85
C ASN A 248 -2.85 0.40 -5.95
N VAL A 249 -2.44 1.21 -4.98
CA VAL A 249 -1.09 1.77 -4.88
C VAL A 249 -0.43 1.31 -3.59
N ARG A 250 0.79 0.79 -3.73
CA ARG A 250 1.69 0.46 -2.64
C ARG A 250 3.03 1.14 -2.87
N ALA A 251 3.30 2.21 -2.14
CA ALA A 251 4.52 3.01 -2.32
C ALA A 251 5.13 3.46 -0.99
N LYS A 252 6.38 3.93 -1.02
CA LYS A 252 6.97 4.65 0.12
C LYS A 252 6.60 6.13 0.06
N ASN A 253 6.63 6.70 -1.14
CA ASN A 253 6.23 8.07 -1.41
C ASN A 253 5.13 8.11 -2.47
N PHE A 254 4.08 8.89 -2.20
CA PHE A 254 2.90 9.04 -3.04
C PHE A 254 2.56 10.51 -3.19
N ASP A 255 2.46 10.97 -4.43
CA ASP A 255 1.92 12.27 -4.79
C ASP A 255 1.08 12.13 -6.05
N ALA A 256 0.00 12.89 -6.16
CA ALA A 256 -0.80 12.89 -7.38
C ALA A 256 -1.62 14.16 -7.50
N THR A 257 -1.91 14.54 -8.74
CA THR A 257 -2.78 15.67 -9.07
C THR A 257 -3.95 15.14 -9.87
N MET A 258 -5.16 15.48 -9.43
CA MET A 258 -6.40 14.97 -10.00
C MET A 258 -7.32 16.13 -10.37
N GLU A 259 -7.65 16.23 -11.65
CA GLU A 259 -8.54 17.25 -12.19
C GLU A 259 -9.77 16.57 -12.79
N HIS A 260 -10.97 16.89 -12.31
CA HIS A 260 -12.21 16.27 -12.80
C HIS A 260 -12.14 14.73 -12.87
N THR A 261 -11.49 14.11 -11.89
CA THR A 261 -11.29 12.67 -11.83
C THR A 261 -12.20 12.07 -10.77
N ASN A 262 -12.88 10.97 -11.10
CA ASN A 262 -13.69 10.20 -10.16
C ASN A 262 -12.93 8.97 -9.67
N LEU A 263 -13.13 8.59 -8.41
CA LEU A 263 -12.50 7.44 -7.77
C LEU A 263 -13.55 6.38 -7.44
N ASP A 264 -13.25 5.12 -7.74
CA ASP A 264 -14.05 3.94 -7.35
C ASP A 264 -13.10 2.85 -6.86
N LYS A 265 -13.16 2.53 -5.56
CA LYS A 265 -12.31 1.51 -4.91
C LYS A 265 -10.82 1.76 -5.14
N VAL A 266 -10.35 2.92 -4.68
CA VAL A 266 -8.93 3.29 -4.76
C VAL A 266 -8.29 3.07 -3.39
N GLN A 267 -7.16 2.37 -3.36
CA GLN A 267 -6.44 2.09 -2.11
C GLN A 267 -5.01 2.55 -2.21
N VAL A 268 -4.56 3.29 -1.20
CA VAL A 268 -3.16 3.72 -1.07
C VAL A 268 -2.60 3.14 0.21
N THR A 269 -1.52 2.36 0.09
CA THR A 269 -0.88 1.64 1.19
C THR A 269 0.61 1.93 1.22
N TYR A 270 1.20 1.95 2.42
CA TYR A 270 2.64 2.09 2.56
C TYR A 270 3.35 0.78 2.19
N ASN A 271 4.46 0.89 1.45
CA ASN A 271 5.25 -0.27 1.05
C ASN A 271 6.23 -0.69 2.17
N GLU A 272 5.88 -1.77 2.87
CA GLU A 272 6.67 -2.32 3.98
C GLU A 272 7.85 -3.19 3.50
N ASN A 273 8.78 -2.61 2.75
CA ASN A 273 10.04 -3.28 2.39
C ASN A 273 11.00 -3.28 3.59
N GLY A 274 10.77 -4.19 4.55
CA GLY A 274 11.61 -4.35 5.75
C GLY A 274 11.04 -3.64 6.98
N ARG A 275 11.86 -2.82 7.65
CA ARG A 275 11.40 -2.07 8.83
C ARG A 275 10.61 -0.86 8.39
N ILE A 276 9.38 -0.72 8.91
CA ILE A 276 8.48 0.39 8.58
C ILE A 276 9.07 1.71 9.11
N ASP A 277 9.31 2.66 8.22
CA ASP A 277 9.55 4.05 8.62
C ASP A 277 8.19 4.73 8.84
N HIS A 278 7.81 4.86 10.10
CA HIS A 278 6.53 5.46 10.47
C HIS A 278 6.43 6.95 10.13
N ASN A 279 7.55 7.67 9.98
CA ASN A 279 7.52 9.06 9.56
C ASN A 279 7.17 9.18 8.07
N GLU A 280 7.81 8.36 7.22
CA GLU A 280 7.48 8.31 5.79
C GLU A 280 6.08 7.77 5.54
N ALA A 281 5.66 6.72 6.25
CA ALA A 281 4.29 6.23 6.19
C ALA A 281 3.26 7.32 6.54
N SER A 282 3.53 8.11 7.59
CA SER A 282 2.67 9.24 7.97
C SER A 282 2.58 10.30 6.85
N LYS A 283 3.68 10.60 6.15
CA LYS A 283 3.68 11.54 5.02
C LYS A 283 2.87 11.00 3.83
N LEU A 284 3.02 9.72 3.50
CA LEU A 284 2.26 9.08 2.43
C LEU A 284 0.75 9.16 2.69
N TYR A 285 0.29 8.77 3.89
CA TYR A 285 -1.13 8.85 4.24
C TYR A 285 -1.64 10.30 4.31
N ARG A 286 -0.79 11.26 4.68
CA ARG A 286 -1.14 12.68 4.61
C ARG A 286 -1.39 13.15 3.18
N ASN A 287 -0.56 12.73 2.22
CA ASN A 287 -0.74 13.08 0.81
C ASN A 287 -1.99 12.39 0.23
N ALA A 288 -2.17 11.10 0.51
CA ALA A 288 -3.36 10.36 0.11
C ALA A 288 -4.64 11.00 0.66
N LYS A 289 -4.67 11.36 1.95
CA LYS A 289 -5.79 12.09 2.58
C LYS A 289 -6.13 13.38 1.85
N ARG A 290 -5.13 14.22 1.55
CA ARG A 290 -5.35 15.49 0.82
C ARG A 290 -5.95 15.25 -0.55
N LEU A 291 -5.49 14.21 -1.22
CA LEU A 291 -5.99 13.83 -2.54
C LEU A 291 -7.45 13.35 -2.47
N PHE A 292 -7.78 12.40 -1.60
CA PHE A 292 -9.17 11.95 -1.43
C PHE A 292 -10.11 13.10 -1.04
N SER A 293 -9.66 13.99 -0.14
CA SER A 293 -10.40 15.21 0.23
C SER A 293 -10.65 16.12 -0.97
N SER A 294 -9.65 16.31 -1.84
CA SER A 294 -9.78 17.17 -3.03
C SER A 294 -10.79 16.66 -4.06
N VAL A 295 -11.03 15.35 -4.11
CA VAL A 295 -12.05 14.71 -4.97
C VAL A 295 -13.41 14.63 -4.26
N GLY A 296 -13.48 14.96 -2.97
CA GLY A 296 -14.70 14.90 -2.17
C GLY A 296 -14.98 13.52 -1.55
N ASP A 297 -14.02 12.60 -1.59
CA ASP A 297 -14.14 11.30 -0.93
C ASP A 297 -13.79 11.42 0.56
N THR A 298 -14.79 11.71 1.39
CA THR A 298 -14.60 11.92 2.82
C THR A 298 -14.32 10.63 3.58
N VAL A 299 -14.76 9.47 3.06
CA VAL A 299 -14.63 8.18 3.73
C VAL A 299 -13.20 7.68 3.66
N ASP A 300 -12.64 7.62 2.44
CA ASP A 300 -11.26 7.17 2.25
C ASP A 300 -10.26 8.22 2.74
N ALA A 301 -10.61 9.51 2.70
CA ALA A 301 -9.83 10.56 3.37
C ALA A 301 -9.79 10.36 4.90
N GLY A 302 -10.92 10.00 5.52
CA GLY A 302 -10.99 9.70 6.96
C GLY A 302 -10.13 8.50 7.35
N GLU A 303 -10.16 7.42 6.57
CA GLU A 303 -9.28 6.27 6.81
C GLU A 303 -7.81 6.65 6.64
N CYS A 304 -7.45 7.41 5.61
CA CYS A 304 -6.09 7.92 5.45
C CYS A 304 -5.66 8.83 6.61
N TYR A 305 -6.57 9.66 7.14
CA TYR A 305 -6.30 10.47 8.33
C TYR A 305 -6.04 9.61 9.58
N TYR A 306 -6.84 8.57 9.78
CA TYR A 306 -6.63 7.63 10.87
C TYR A 306 -5.25 6.95 10.78
N GLN A 307 -4.87 6.46 9.59
CA GLN A 307 -3.55 5.86 9.36
C GLN A 307 -2.40 6.87 9.52
N GLU A 308 -2.56 8.10 9.03
CA GLU A 308 -1.61 9.20 9.23
C GLU A 308 -1.32 9.38 10.74
N LYS A 309 -2.37 9.47 11.57
CA LYS A 309 -2.24 9.70 13.03
C LYS A 309 -1.70 8.50 13.77
N LEU A 310 -2.05 7.29 13.35
CA LEU A 310 -1.50 6.05 13.89
C LEU A 310 0.02 6.00 13.67
N HIS A 311 0.47 6.28 12.45
CA HIS A 311 1.90 6.31 12.12
C HIS A 311 2.63 7.48 12.77
N GLU A 312 2.02 8.67 12.86
CA GLU A 312 2.57 9.81 13.60
C GLU A 312 2.81 9.45 15.08
N MET A 313 1.85 8.75 15.71
CA MET A 313 1.99 8.27 17.09
C MET A 313 3.12 7.26 17.22
N LYS A 314 3.20 6.26 16.33
CA LYS A 314 4.28 5.26 16.36
C LYS A 314 5.66 5.88 16.09
N ALA A 315 5.75 6.88 15.22
CA ALA A 315 6.99 7.61 14.95
C ALA A 315 7.48 8.40 16.17
N LEU A 316 6.57 8.96 16.98
CA LEU A 316 6.91 9.65 18.22
C LEU A 316 7.50 8.71 19.29
N ALA A 317 7.23 7.40 19.20
CA ALA A 317 7.80 6.40 20.11
C ALA A 317 9.30 6.14 19.85
N SER A 318 9.84 6.54 18.69
CA SER A 318 11.27 6.47 18.35
C SER A 318 11.89 7.85 18.09
N PRO A 319 12.08 8.71 19.12
CA PRO A 319 12.58 10.09 18.96
C PRO A 319 13.94 10.19 18.25
N ARG A 320 14.81 9.18 18.47
CA ARG A 320 16.14 9.09 17.84
C ARG A 320 16.05 8.94 16.32
N GLU A 321 15.06 8.19 15.83
CA GLU A 321 14.87 7.94 14.40
C GLU A 321 14.17 9.15 13.76
N LEU A 322 13.10 9.64 14.39
CA LEU A 322 12.33 10.79 13.92
C LEU A 322 13.16 12.07 13.79
N PHE A 323 14.06 12.31 14.75
CA PHE A 323 14.91 13.51 14.79
C PHE A 323 16.38 13.19 14.62
N ARG A 324 16.75 12.25 13.73
CA ARG A 324 18.12 11.75 13.58
C ARG A 324 19.18 12.86 13.50
N GLU A 325 18.98 13.86 12.63
CA GLU A 325 19.94 14.97 12.47
C GLU A 325 20.06 15.83 13.73
N ARG A 326 18.92 16.26 14.28
CA ARG A 326 18.88 17.10 15.49
C ARG A 326 19.42 16.34 16.71
N TRP A 327 19.17 15.03 16.77
CA TRP A 327 19.66 14.12 17.81
C TRP A 327 21.17 13.96 17.77
N LEU A 328 21.78 13.87 16.59
CA LEU A 328 23.23 13.77 16.45
C LEU A 328 23.92 15.07 16.88
N ARG A 329 23.31 16.23 16.63
CA ARG A 329 23.85 17.56 16.96
C ARG A 329 23.58 18.02 18.40
N SER A 330 22.68 17.36 19.13
CA SER A 330 22.25 17.79 20.45
C SER A 330 23.13 17.24 21.59
N GLY A 331 23.33 18.07 22.62
CA GLY A 331 23.92 17.65 23.90
C GLY A 331 23.02 16.69 24.69
N LEU A 332 23.54 16.11 25.77
CA LEU A 332 22.84 15.10 26.57
C LEU A 332 21.51 15.60 27.16
N LEU A 333 21.50 16.81 27.71
CA LEU A 333 20.29 17.41 28.31
C LEU A 333 19.19 17.67 27.27
N SER A 334 19.57 18.18 26.09
CA SER A 334 18.60 18.44 25.02
C SER A 334 18.07 17.17 24.37
N LYS A 335 18.83 16.06 24.38
CA LYS A 335 18.32 14.72 24.05
C LYS A 335 17.24 14.26 25.02
N GLY A 336 17.51 14.37 26.33
CA GLY A 336 16.55 14.01 27.38
C GLY A 336 15.25 14.80 27.27
N TRP A 337 15.34 16.12 27.12
CA TRP A 337 14.18 16.99 26.95
C TRP A 337 13.39 16.69 25.66
N LEU A 338 14.07 16.49 24.53
CA LEU A 338 13.43 16.14 23.26
C LEU A 338 12.68 14.80 23.37
N SER A 339 13.29 13.79 23.97
CA SER A 339 12.66 12.49 24.22
C SER A 339 11.42 12.64 25.11
N LEU A 340 11.52 13.37 26.22
CA LEU A 340 10.39 13.60 27.12
C LEU A 340 9.21 14.24 26.39
N LEU A 341 9.46 15.31 25.61
CA LEU A 341 8.43 15.96 24.81
C LEU A 341 7.79 15.01 23.79
N CYS A 342 8.58 14.15 23.15
CA CYS A 342 8.06 13.15 22.20
C CYS A 342 7.17 12.13 22.91
N TYR A 343 7.59 11.62 24.08
CA TYR A 343 6.80 10.67 24.85
C TYR A 343 5.52 11.28 25.41
N LEU A 344 5.54 12.53 25.87
CA LEU A 344 4.33 13.24 26.28
C LEU A 344 3.34 13.42 25.11
N ARG A 345 3.84 13.80 23.93
CA ARG A 345 3.01 13.88 22.71
C ARG A 345 2.47 12.51 22.30
N CYS A 346 3.31 11.47 22.39
CA CYS A 346 2.91 10.09 22.11
C CYS A 346 1.79 9.64 23.06
N ALA A 347 1.92 9.92 24.36
CA ALA A 347 0.90 9.61 25.36
C ALA A 347 -0.43 10.33 25.06
N GLY A 348 -0.39 11.61 24.73
CA GLY A 348 -1.59 12.36 24.32
C GLY A 348 -2.27 11.76 23.08
N LYS A 349 -1.49 11.36 22.07
CA LYS A 349 -2.03 10.65 20.90
C LYS A 349 -2.54 9.25 21.24
N PHE A 350 -1.88 8.55 22.15
CA PHE A 350 -2.31 7.23 22.58
C PHE A 350 -3.66 7.27 23.34
N ILE A 351 -3.85 8.28 24.20
CA ILE A 351 -5.15 8.54 24.84
C ILE A 351 -6.21 8.78 23.76
N SER A 352 -5.94 9.65 22.78
CA SER A 352 -6.83 9.90 21.65
C SER A 352 -7.04 8.65 20.76
N PHE A 353 -6.07 7.76 20.65
CA PHE A 353 -6.23 6.50 19.93
C PHE A 353 -7.23 5.60 20.65
N ILE A 354 -7.10 5.45 21.97
CA ILE A 354 -7.95 4.57 22.78
C ILE A 354 -9.37 5.13 22.88
N THR A 355 -9.52 6.41 23.21
CA THR A 355 -10.83 6.98 23.56
C THR A 355 -11.79 7.01 22.38
N TRP A 356 -11.35 7.49 21.22
CA TRP A 356 -12.22 7.73 20.05
C TRP A 356 -11.53 7.49 18.70
N GLY A 357 -10.32 6.90 18.70
CA GLY A 357 -9.56 6.60 17.48
C GLY A 357 -9.25 7.82 16.64
N PHE A 358 -8.76 8.89 17.29
CA PHE A 358 -8.47 10.18 16.65
C PHE A 358 -9.68 10.92 16.06
N GLY A 359 -10.91 10.52 16.39
CA GLY A 359 -12.15 11.05 15.85
C GLY A 359 -12.81 10.16 14.79
N GLU A 360 -12.05 9.24 14.18
CA GLU A 360 -12.55 8.41 13.06
C GLU A 360 -13.28 7.15 13.52
N ARG A 361 -13.07 6.73 14.77
CA ARG A 361 -13.66 5.52 15.34
C ARG A 361 -14.48 5.86 16.58
N PRO A 362 -15.60 6.61 16.45
CA PRO A 362 -16.42 7.05 17.58
C PRO A 362 -16.98 5.89 18.41
N ILE A 363 -17.15 4.70 17.83
CA ILE A 363 -17.55 3.49 18.54
C ILE A 363 -16.63 3.15 19.71
N ARG A 364 -15.34 3.54 19.67
CA ARG A 364 -14.42 3.35 20.80
C ARG A 364 -14.85 4.13 22.04
N SER A 365 -15.46 5.30 21.86
CA SER A 365 -15.97 6.10 22.99
C SER A 365 -17.07 5.34 23.72
N LEU A 366 -17.99 4.70 22.98
CA LEU A 366 -19.06 3.88 23.57
C LEU A 366 -18.52 2.65 24.30
N LEU A 367 -17.52 1.98 23.73
CA LEU A 367 -16.87 0.84 24.39
C LEU A 367 -16.13 1.26 25.66
N MET A 368 -15.46 2.42 25.63
CA MET A 368 -14.83 3.01 26.82
C MET A 368 -15.87 3.40 27.88
N SER A 369 -17.02 3.95 27.48
CA SER A 369 -18.14 4.23 28.38
C SER A 369 -18.61 2.97 29.09
N MET A 370 -18.79 1.87 28.35
CA MET A 370 -19.16 0.58 28.93
C MET A 370 -18.09 0.08 29.91
N GLY A 371 -16.81 0.22 29.58
CA GLY A 371 -15.71 -0.13 30.47
C GLY A 371 -15.70 0.66 31.78
N VAL A 372 -15.94 1.98 31.71
CA VAL A 372 -16.04 2.85 32.89
C VAL A 372 -17.22 2.43 33.77
N ILE A 373 -18.40 2.21 33.18
CA ILE A 373 -19.60 1.75 33.89
C ILE A 373 -19.34 0.41 34.60
N LEU A 374 -18.76 -0.57 33.90
CA LEU A 374 -18.48 -1.88 34.48
C LEU A 374 -17.43 -1.82 35.59
N LEU A 375 -16.40 -0.99 35.44
CA LEU A 375 -15.36 -0.80 36.47
C LEU A 375 -15.93 -0.12 37.72
N ALA A 376 -16.74 0.93 37.54
CA ALA A 376 -17.42 1.60 38.64
C ALA A 376 -18.41 0.66 39.34
N THR A 377 -19.23 -0.06 38.56
CA THR A 377 -20.13 -1.12 39.05
C THR A 377 -19.40 -2.13 39.94
N LEU A 378 -18.26 -2.64 39.49
CA LEU A 378 -17.46 -3.60 40.26
C LEU A 378 -16.93 -2.96 41.55
N THR A 379 -16.47 -1.70 41.47
CA THR A 379 -15.96 -0.96 42.62
C THR A 379 -17.05 -0.75 43.67
N TYR A 380 -18.25 -0.32 43.28
CA TYR A 380 -19.39 -0.18 44.20
C TYR A 380 -19.88 -1.52 44.77
N PHE A 381 -19.83 -2.59 43.97
CA PHE A 381 -20.23 -3.92 44.40
C PHE A 381 -19.30 -4.48 45.49
N VAL A 382 -17.98 -4.34 45.33
CA VAL A 382 -16.97 -4.92 46.24
C VAL A 382 -16.73 -4.05 47.48
N THR A 383 -16.89 -2.73 47.37
CA THR A 383 -16.57 -1.81 48.48
C THR A 383 -17.63 -1.88 49.59
N PRO A 384 -17.27 -2.25 50.84
CA PRO A 384 -18.23 -2.40 51.94
C PRO A 384 -18.98 -1.12 52.32
N GLU A 385 -18.33 0.03 52.13
CA GLU A 385 -18.91 1.36 52.43
C GLU A 385 -19.93 1.82 51.39
N SER A 386 -20.11 1.08 50.30
CA SER A 386 -21.05 1.48 49.26
C SER A 386 -22.49 1.15 49.62
N ALA A 387 -23.40 2.05 49.29
CA ALA A 387 -24.84 1.84 49.44
C ALA A 387 -25.37 0.63 48.63
N THR A 388 -24.62 0.16 47.64
CA THR A 388 -24.99 -0.97 46.77
C THR A 388 -24.10 -2.20 46.98
N HIS A 389 -23.36 -2.25 48.08
CA HIS A 389 -22.46 -3.36 48.42
C HIS A 389 -23.19 -4.72 48.35
N GLY A 390 -22.56 -5.71 47.71
CA GLY A 390 -23.11 -7.06 47.56
C GLY A 390 -24.30 -7.19 46.61
N HIS A 391 -24.81 -6.09 46.03
CA HIS A 391 -25.93 -6.09 45.09
C HIS A 391 -25.50 -5.61 43.71
N LEU A 392 -25.12 -6.55 42.84
CA LEU A 392 -24.59 -6.26 41.50
C LEU A 392 -25.58 -5.43 40.64
N GLY A 393 -26.85 -5.82 40.61
CA GLY A 393 -27.87 -5.11 39.82
C GLY A 393 -28.09 -3.66 40.26
N ARG A 394 -28.06 -3.39 41.57
CA ARG A 394 -28.15 -2.03 42.12
C ARG A 394 -26.89 -1.22 41.84
N SER A 395 -25.71 -1.85 41.94
CA SER A 395 -24.44 -1.21 41.62
C SER A 395 -24.36 -0.82 40.14
N LEU A 396 -24.84 -1.69 39.25
CA LEU A 396 -24.91 -1.42 37.81
C LEU A 396 -25.90 -0.30 37.49
N TYR A 397 -27.10 -0.37 38.08
CA TYR A 397 -28.11 0.68 37.94
C TYR A 397 -27.58 2.05 38.39
N PHE A 398 -26.97 2.12 39.57
CA PHE A 398 -26.37 3.35 40.10
C PHE A 398 -25.29 3.89 39.14
N SER A 399 -24.35 3.04 38.72
CA SER A 399 -23.28 3.42 37.80
C SER A 399 -23.81 3.95 36.45
N ILE A 400 -24.79 3.28 35.85
CA ILE A 400 -25.41 3.75 34.58
C ILE A 400 -25.99 5.16 34.76
N VAL A 401 -26.82 5.36 35.78
CA VAL A 401 -27.54 6.61 36.05
C VAL A 401 -26.59 7.76 36.39
N THR A 402 -25.52 7.47 37.14
CA THR A 402 -24.43 8.40 37.45
C THR A 402 -23.66 8.77 36.19
N PHE A 403 -23.26 7.79 35.38
CA PHE A 403 -22.51 8.01 34.14
C PHE A 403 -23.26 8.88 33.14
N VAL A 404 -24.55 8.60 32.91
CA VAL A 404 -25.38 9.40 31.99
C VAL A 404 -25.88 10.71 32.62
N THR A 405 -25.47 11.02 33.84
CA THR A 405 -25.80 12.26 34.58
C THR A 405 -27.31 12.46 34.83
N LEU A 406 -28.09 11.37 34.88
CA LEU A 406 -29.53 11.43 35.18
C LEU A 406 -29.80 11.66 36.68
N GLY A 407 -29.10 10.92 37.55
CA GLY A 407 -29.17 11.08 39.02
C GLY A 407 -30.58 11.02 39.62
N TYR A 408 -31.24 9.85 39.61
CA TYR A 408 -32.62 9.70 40.14
C TYR A 408 -32.78 9.98 41.65
N GLY A 409 -31.68 9.99 42.41
CA GLY A 409 -31.68 10.37 43.84
C GLY A 409 -32.18 9.29 44.81
N ASP A 410 -32.47 8.08 44.31
CA ASP A 410 -32.90 6.92 45.08
C ASP A 410 -31.74 6.21 45.79
N ILE A 411 -30.55 6.23 45.19
CA ILE A 411 -29.30 5.71 45.76
C ILE A 411 -28.29 6.85 45.84
N SER A 412 -27.69 7.04 47.01
CA SER A 412 -26.59 8.00 47.21
C SER A 412 -25.47 7.37 48.03
N GLN A 413 -24.23 7.71 47.69
CA GLN A 413 -23.06 7.26 48.44
C GLN A 413 -22.80 8.22 49.61
N THR A 414 -22.56 7.68 50.79
CA THR A 414 -22.34 8.47 52.01
C THR A 414 -20.86 8.71 52.29
N SER A 415 -19.98 7.81 51.87
CA SER A 415 -18.54 7.96 52.08
C SER A 415 -17.91 8.93 51.07
N SER A 416 -17.03 9.81 51.56
CA SER A 416 -16.38 10.83 50.74
C SER A 416 -15.60 10.26 49.54
N PRO A 417 -14.86 9.13 49.66
CA PRO A 417 -14.18 8.53 48.51
C PRO A 417 -15.14 8.06 47.41
N LEU A 418 -16.29 7.49 47.78
CA LEU A 418 -17.29 7.01 46.81
C LEU A 418 -18.08 8.15 46.17
N GLN A 419 -18.30 9.25 46.90
CA GLN A 419 -18.84 10.48 46.32
C GLN A 419 -17.89 11.05 45.27
N LEU A 420 -16.60 11.13 45.56
CA LEU A 420 -15.60 11.58 44.59
C LEU A 420 -15.55 10.65 43.36
N LEU A 421 -15.61 9.33 43.57
CA LEU A 421 -15.68 8.36 42.47
C LEU A 421 -16.90 8.60 41.58
N SER A 422 -18.09 8.79 42.17
CA SER A 422 -19.31 9.08 41.41
C SER A 422 -19.25 10.41 40.65
N ALA A 423 -18.55 11.42 41.20
CA ALA A 423 -18.34 12.70 40.53
C ALA A 423 -17.39 12.54 39.32
N ILE A 424 -16.31 11.77 39.49
CA ILE A 424 -15.38 11.44 38.39
C ILE A 424 -16.09 10.63 37.30
N GLU A 425 -16.91 9.65 37.69
CA GLU A 425 -17.70 8.83 36.76
C GLU A 425 -18.67 9.68 35.93
N ALA A 426 -19.42 10.57 36.57
CA ALA A 426 -20.32 11.50 35.88
C ALA A 426 -19.56 12.43 34.91
N PHE A 427 -18.41 12.95 35.33
CA PHE A 427 -17.55 13.77 34.47
C PHE A 427 -17.02 12.98 33.26
N CYS A 428 -16.56 11.75 33.48
CA CYS A 428 -16.16 10.85 32.41
C CYS A 428 -17.32 10.58 31.44
N GLY A 429 -18.54 10.41 31.94
CA GLY A 429 -19.72 10.20 31.12
C GLY A 429 -20.07 11.39 30.22
N MET A 430 -20.03 12.61 30.78
CA MET A 430 -20.18 13.83 30.00
C MET A 430 -19.10 13.94 28.90
N PHE A 431 -17.83 13.69 29.25
CA PHE A 431 -16.72 13.78 28.31
C PHE A 431 -16.79 12.74 27.19
N LEU A 432 -16.99 11.46 27.52
CA LEU A 432 -17.03 10.36 26.54
C LEU A 432 -18.24 10.47 25.60
N THR A 433 -19.39 10.92 26.12
CA THR A 433 -20.56 11.21 25.29
C THR A 433 -20.27 12.36 24.32
N GLY A 434 -19.61 13.42 24.78
CA GLY A 434 -19.16 14.51 23.93
C GLY A 434 -18.20 14.05 22.83
N LEU A 435 -17.23 13.19 23.15
CA LEU A 435 -16.32 12.61 22.15
C LEU A 435 -17.05 11.73 21.14
N PHE A 436 -18.03 10.93 21.58
CA PHE A 436 -18.84 10.13 20.67
C PHE A 436 -19.58 11.00 19.64
N LEU A 437 -20.26 12.05 20.11
CA LEU A 437 -20.99 12.99 19.25
C LEU A 437 -20.05 13.73 18.29
N ALA A 438 -18.90 14.21 18.79
CA ALA A 438 -17.91 14.89 17.98
C ALA A 438 -17.29 13.97 16.91
N GLY A 439 -17.00 12.71 17.22
CA GLY A 439 -16.51 11.74 16.25
C GLY A 439 -17.57 11.29 15.24
N PHE A 440 -18.85 11.33 15.61
CA PHE A 440 -19.93 11.13 14.65
C PHE A 440 -20.03 12.32 13.68
N ALA A 441 -19.92 13.54 14.19
CA ALA A 441 -19.92 14.77 13.39
C ALA A 441 -18.70 14.88 12.47
N SER A 442 -17.53 14.33 12.84
CA SER A 442 -16.33 14.42 12.01
C SER A 442 -16.38 13.56 10.74
N LYS A 443 -17.33 12.62 10.61
CA LYS A 443 -17.49 11.80 9.39
C LYS A 443 -17.86 12.60 8.14
N THR A 444 -18.36 13.82 8.32
CA THR A 444 -18.68 14.75 7.21
C THR A 444 -17.57 15.79 6.98
N LYS A 445 -16.44 15.68 7.69
CA LYS A 445 -15.35 16.64 7.61
C LYS A 445 -14.67 16.58 6.25
N GLN A 446 -14.54 17.74 5.63
CA GLN A 446 -13.62 17.96 4.52
C GLN A 446 -12.23 18.27 5.11
N TYR A 447 -11.21 17.53 4.65
CA TYR A 447 -9.85 17.50 5.21
C TYR A 447 -8.87 18.46 4.56
#